data_AF-A0A2N2FZJ7-F1
#
_entry.id   AF-A0A2N2FZJ7-F1
#
_cell.length_a   1.000
_cell.length_b   1.000
_cell.length_c   1.000
_cell.angle_alpha   90.00
_cell.angle_beta   90.00
_cell.angle_gamma   90.00
#
_symmetry.space_group_name_H-M   'P 1'
#
loop_
_entity.id
_entity.type
_entity.pdbx_description
1 polymer ?
#
loop_
_entity_poly.entity_id
_entity_poly.type
_entity_poly.pdbx_seq_one_letter_code
_entity_poly.pdbx_strand_id
1 'polypeptide(L)' 'MEHSEILVHKSAVEIAGHRYEVCVYARNDGLHFAKTVFSPQDIVINDGLSLEHALEKHRNLLPLAIASRQMRAEQNVHNQ' A
#
# COMPACT_ATOMS: atom_id res chain seq x y z
N MET A 1 18.06 17.02 3.12
CA MET A 1 17.08 17.50 2.11
C MET A 1 15.79 16.77 2.39
N GLU A 2 14.73 17.47 2.74
CA GLU A 2 13.40 16.86 2.84
C GLU A 2 13.01 16.37 1.45
N HIS A 3 12.82 15.07 1.27
CA HIS A 3 12.23 14.55 0.06
C HIS A 3 10.77 15.00 0.05
N SER A 4 10.46 16.04 -0.71
CA SER A 4 9.08 16.49 -0.88
C SER A 4 8.29 15.41 -1.62
N GLU A 5 7.43 14.71 -0.93
CA GLU A 5 6.51 13.72 -1.49
C GLU A 5 5.18 14.42 -1.77
N ILE A 6 4.75 14.44 -3.03
CA ILE A 6 3.50 15.08 -3.44
C ILE A 6 2.48 13.98 -3.70
N LEU A 7 1.33 14.02 -3.04
CA LEU A 7 0.21 13.13 -3.36
C LEU A 7 -0.30 13.48 -4.77
N VAL A 8 -0.13 12.57 -5.72
CA VAL A 8 -0.51 12.78 -7.13
C VAL A 8 -1.72 11.95 -7.55
N HIS A 9 -2.04 10.89 -6.81
CA HIS A 9 -3.22 10.07 -7.07
C HIS A 9 -3.76 9.45 -5.79
N LYS A 10 -5.08 9.32 -5.75
CA LYS A 10 -5.80 8.69 -4.65
C LYS A 10 -6.92 7.84 -5.22
N SER A 11 -6.96 6.57 -4.84
CA SER A 11 -8.03 5.65 -5.20
C SER A 11 -8.37 4.74 -4.03
N ALA A 12 -9.45 3.98 -4.18
CA ALA A 12 -9.82 2.93 -3.25
C ALA A 12 -10.03 1.62 -4.01
N VAL A 13 -9.67 0.53 -3.37
CA VAL A 13 -9.84 -0.83 -3.90
C VAL A 13 -10.62 -1.67 -2.92
N GLU A 14 -11.45 -2.57 -3.44
CA GLU A 14 -12.23 -3.51 -2.63
C GLU A 14 -11.61 -4.89 -2.71
N ILE A 15 -11.23 -5.43 -1.55
CA ILE A 15 -10.57 -6.73 -1.42
C ILE A 15 -11.24 -7.47 -0.26
N ALA A 16 -11.79 -8.65 -0.54
CA ALA A 16 -12.52 -9.47 0.44
C ALA A 16 -13.64 -8.69 1.19
N GLY A 17 -14.36 -7.80 0.48
CA GLY A 17 -15.45 -7.00 1.06
C GLY A 17 -14.98 -5.79 1.91
N HIS A 18 -13.66 -5.59 2.03
CA HIS A 18 -13.09 -4.44 2.72
C HIS A 18 -12.56 -3.42 1.71
N ARG A 19 -12.79 -2.14 2.00
CA ARG A 19 -12.33 -1.03 1.18
C ARG A 19 -11.02 -0.49 1.72
N TYR A 20 -9.99 -0.46 0.87
CA TYR A 20 -8.65 0.02 1.20
C TYR A 20 -8.29 1.24 0.37
N GLU A 21 -7.74 2.25 1.04
CA GLU A 21 -7.30 3.48 0.39
C GLU A 21 -5.87 3.33 -0.12
N VAL A 22 -5.68 3.57 -1.41
CA VAL A 22 -4.37 3.57 -2.08
C VAL A 22 -4.02 5.00 -2.47
N CYS A 23 -2.93 5.50 -1.90
CA CYS A 23 -2.39 6.82 -2.21
C CYS A 23 -1.08 6.65 -2.99
N VAL A 24 -0.91 7.36 -4.11
CA VAL A 24 0.35 7.38 -4.86
C VAL A 24 0.98 8.75 -4.76
N TYR A 25 2.25 8.76 -4.39
CA TYR A 25 3.04 9.96 -4.21
C TYR A 25 4.15 10.02 -5.26
N ALA A 26 4.40 11.20 -5.80
CA ALA A 26 5.55 11.49 -6.63
C ALA A 26 6.69 12.04 -5.78
N ARG A 27 7.90 11.56 -6.04
CA ARG A 27 9.14 12.04 -5.45
C ARG A 27 9.84 13.00 -6.40
N ASN A 28 10.74 13.81 -5.85
CA ASN A 28 11.55 14.77 -6.59
C ASN A 28 12.55 14.14 -7.57
N ASP A 29 12.84 12.85 -7.43
CA ASP A 29 13.70 12.06 -8.33
C ASP A 29 12.92 11.44 -9.52
N GLY A 30 11.62 11.75 -9.65
CA GLY A 30 10.75 11.22 -10.69
C GLY A 30 10.14 9.85 -10.38
N LEU A 31 10.56 9.21 -9.29
CA LEU A 31 9.95 7.96 -8.85
C LEU A 31 8.59 8.21 -8.22
N HIS A 32 7.78 7.16 -8.22
CA HIS A 32 6.47 7.14 -7.59
C HIS A 32 6.43 6.02 -6.57
N PHE A 33 5.61 6.18 -5.53
CA PHE A 33 5.31 5.06 -4.64
C PHE A 33 3.84 5.06 -4.25
N ALA A 34 3.25 3.88 -4.32
CA ALA A 34 1.89 3.61 -3.89
C ALA A 34 1.91 3.10 -2.44
N LYS A 35 1.01 3.63 -1.62
CA LYS A 35 0.94 3.42 -0.18
C LYS A 35 -0.49 3.09 0.24
N THR A 36 -0.63 2.01 1.02
CA THR A 36 -1.86 1.67 1.75
C THR A 36 -1.51 1.57 3.23
N VAL A 37 -2.23 2.34 4.06
CA VAL A 37 -2.03 2.37 5.52
C VAL A 37 -3.13 1.54 6.18
N PHE A 38 -2.74 0.51 6.93
CA PHE A 38 -3.67 -0.27 7.75
C PHE A 38 -3.65 0.21 9.21
N SER A 39 -2.48 0.60 9.71
CA SER A 39 -2.29 1.27 10.99
C SER A 39 -0.99 2.09 10.95
N PRO A 40 -0.70 2.93 11.96
CA PRO A 40 0.54 3.73 11.96
C PRO A 40 1.83 2.90 11.87
N GLN A 41 1.81 1.62 12.28
CA GLN A 41 2.95 0.70 12.22
C GLN A 41 2.81 -0.37 11.11
N ASP A 42 1.74 -0.33 10.33
CA ASP A 42 1.42 -1.35 9.33
C ASP A 42 1.03 -0.69 8.00
N ILE A 43 2.03 -0.60 7.13
CA ILE A 43 1.95 0.13 5.87
C ILE A 43 2.54 -0.74 4.77
N VAL A 44 1.79 -0.88 3.68
CA VAL A 44 2.30 -1.49 2.45
C VAL A 44 2.71 -0.38 1.50
N ILE A 45 3.94 -0.45 1.00
CA ILE A 45 4.50 0.52 0.05
C ILE A 45 5.07 -0.25 -1.14
N ASN A 46 4.80 0.23 -2.34
CA ASN A 46 5.43 -0.26 -3.57
C ASN A 46 5.91 0.94 -4.39
N ASP A 47 7.19 0.94 -4.72
CA ASP A 47 7.84 1.88 -5.63
C ASP A 47 7.58 1.53 -7.10
N GLY A 48 7.58 2.54 -7.95
CA GLY A 48 7.45 2.42 -9.40
C GLY A 48 8.11 3.59 -10.13
N LEU A 49 8.50 3.32 -11.37
CA LEU A 49 9.13 4.31 -12.25
C LEU A 49 8.14 5.38 -12.76
N SER A 50 6.85 5.11 -12.67
CA SER A 50 5.76 6.03 -13.00
C SER A 50 4.57 5.80 -12.07
N LEU A 51 3.59 6.70 -12.13
CA LEU A 51 2.31 6.57 -11.43
C LEU A 51 1.65 5.21 -11.72
N GLU A 52 1.53 4.86 -13.00
CA GLU A 52 0.87 3.65 -13.48
C GLU A 52 1.61 2.41 -13.01
N HIS A 53 2.95 2.40 -13.13
CA HIS A 53 3.77 1.28 -12.72
C HIS A 53 3.68 1.04 -11.20
N ALA A 54 3.73 2.11 -10.39
CA ALA A 54 3.55 2.00 -8.94
C ALA A 54 2.16 1.47 -8.59
N LEU A 55 1.12 1.96 -9.26
CA LEU A 55 -0.27 1.56 -9.03
C LEU A 55 -0.52 0.10 -9.43
N GLU A 56 -0.02 -0.33 -10.59
CA GLU A 56 -0.16 -1.70 -11.09
C GLU A 56 0.54 -2.70 -10.15
N LYS A 57 1.82 -2.45 -9.83
CA LYS A 57 2.57 -3.28 -8.87
C LYS A 57 1.85 -3.36 -7.53
N HIS A 58 1.33 -2.24 -7.04
CA HIS A 58 0.60 -2.21 -5.79
C HIS A 58 -0.71 -2.99 -5.84
N ARG A 59 -1.51 -2.84 -6.90
CA ARG A 59 -2.75 -3.60 -7.09
C ARG A 59 -2.50 -5.11 -7.13
N ASN A 60 -1.41 -5.54 -7.76
CA ASN A 60 -1.07 -6.97 -7.87
C ASN A 60 -0.63 -7.57 -6.51
N LEU A 61 0.11 -6.81 -5.70
CA LEU A 61 0.68 -7.30 -4.44
C LEU A 61 -0.20 -7.05 -3.21
N LEU A 62 -1.07 -6.03 -3.24
CA LEU A 62 -1.88 -5.65 -2.09
C LEU A 62 -2.81 -6.78 -1.59
N PRO A 63 -3.49 -7.57 -2.45
CA PRO A 63 -4.28 -8.71 -2.00
C PRO A 63 -3.44 -9.75 -1.21
N LEU A 64 -2.21 -10.02 -1.67
CA LEU A 64 -1.31 -10.95 -0.99
C LEU A 64 -0.85 -10.40 0.36
N ALA A 65 -0.54 -9.11 0.43
CA ALA A 65 -0.18 -8.45 1.68
C ALA A 65 -1.33 -8.49 2.69
N ILE A 66 -2.57 -8.27 2.25
CA ILE A 66 -3.77 -8.38 3.08
C ILE A 66 -3.96 -9.80 3.61
N ALA A 67 -3.90 -10.80 2.74
CA ALA A 67 -4.04 -12.21 3.13
C ALA A 67 -2.97 -12.60 4.17
N SER A 68 -1.71 -12.21 3.93
CA SER A 68 -0.61 -12.47 4.86
C SER A 68 -0.84 -11.82 6.24
N ARG A 69 -1.44 -10.64 6.29
CA ARG A 69 -1.79 -9.96 7.54
C ARG A 69 -2.91 -10.66 8.29
N GLN A 70 -3.95 -11.11 7.60
CA GLN A 70 -5.06 -11.85 8.20
C GLN A 70 -4.58 -13.15 8.84
N MET A 71 -3.74 -13.92 8.12
CA MET A 71 -3.13 -15.14 8.66
C MET A 71 -2.31 -14.87 9.93
N ARG A 72 -1.49 -13.80 9.95
CA ARG A 72 -0.72 -13.41 11.14
C ARG A 72 -1.62 -13.04 12.33
N ALA A 73 -2.73 -12.34 12.07
CA ALA A 73 -3.67 -11.99 13.13
C ALA A 73 -4.31 -13.25 13.74
N GLU A 74 -4.69 -14.22 12.92
CA GLU A 74 -5.28 -15.49 13.37
C GLU A 74 -4.30 -16.31 14.22
N GLN A 75 -3.01 -16.36 13.86
CA GLN A 75 -2.01 -17.09 14.65
C GLN A 75 -1.76 -16.47 16.03
N ASN A 76 -1.92 -15.15 16.17
CA ASN A 76 -1.76 -14.47 17.47
C ASN A 76 -2.97 -14.68 18.41
N VAL A 77 -4.11 -15.15 17.90
CA VAL A 77 -5.29 -15.48 18.72
C VAL A 77 -5.19 -16.89 19.30
N HIS A 78 -4.48 -17.81 18.63
CA HIS A 78 -4.38 -19.21 19.09
C HIS A 78 -3.31 -19.44 20.18
N ASN A 79 -2.51 -18.43 20.49
CA ASN A 79 -1.42 -18.49 21.47
C ASN A 79 -1.72 -17.70 22.76
N GLN A 80 -3.00 -17.40 23.01
CA GLN A 80 -3.50 -16.72 24.22
C GLN A 80 -4.44 -17.62 25.01
#